data_AF-A0A498P4I7-F1
#
_entry.id   AF-A0A498P4I7-F1
#
_cell.length_a   1.000
_cell.length_b   1.000
_cell.length_c   1.000
_cell.angle_alpha   90.00
_cell.angle_beta   90.00
_cell.angle_gamma   90.00
#
_symmetry.space_group_name_H-M   'P 1'
#
loop_
_entity.id
_entity.type
_entity.pdbx_description
1 polymer ?
#
loop_
_entity_poly.entity_id
_entity_poly.type
_entity_poly.pdbx_seq_one_letter_code
_entity_poly.pdbx_strand_id
1 'polypeptide(L)'
;MYSESLSRYNLSPYLYPLFGLGELPQGFVRLSAVYGNSYMLNRRVDEIVMEDGRVAAVRSEGEVFRCKQLICDPSYVPERVKKAGRVIRVICLLNHPIKNTHDANSCQIIIPQTHLNRKSGDTFEMENTGVLITFLHFFFHPLHINQ
;
A
#
# COMPACT_ATOMS: atom_id res chain seq x y z
N MET A 1 5.58 -15.60 -16.41
CA MET A 1 4.91 -14.96 -15.26
C MET A 1 3.53 -14.39 -15.61
N TYR A 2 3.38 -13.35 -16.44
CA TYR A 2 2.03 -12.81 -16.78
C TYR A 2 1.07 -13.87 -17.36
N SER A 3 1.50 -14.59 -18.40
CA SER A 3 0.69 -15.65 -19.03
C SER A 3 0.37 -16.81 -18.08
N GLU A 4 1.27 -17.09 -17.14
CA GLU A 4 1.06 -18.15 -16.15
C GLU A 4 0.01 -17.73 -15.12
N SER A 5 0.07 -16.49 -14.62
CA SER A 5 -0.97 -15.93 -13.76
C SER A 5 -2.34 -15.91 -14.44
N LEU A 6 -2.38 -15.53 -15.73
CA LEU A 6 -3.62 -15.53 -16.51
C LEU A 6 -4.23 -16.94 -16.64
N SER A 7 -3.39 -17.95 -16.88
CA SER A 7 -3.85 -19.34 -17.01
C SER A 7 -4.44 -19.95 -15.72
N ARG A 8 -4.19 -19.35 -14.55
CA ARG A 8 -4.69 -19.86 -13.28
C ARG A 8 -6.16 -19.49 -13.02
N TYR A 9 -6.60 -18.31 -13.44
CA TYR A 9 -7.92 -17.79 -13.09
C TYR A 9 -8.74 -17.26 -14.28
N ASN A 10 -8.20 -17.31 -15.52
CA ASN A 10 -8.87 -17.04 -16.81
C ASN A 10 -9.62 -15.70 -16.97
N LEU A 11 -9.53 -14.78 -16.01
CA LEU A 11 -10.17 -13.45 -16.06
C LEU A 11 -9.12 -12.34 -16.19
N SER A 12 -8.13 -12.33 -15.29
CA SER A 12 -6.99 -11.42 -15.31
C SER A 12 -5.83 -12.07 -14.55
N PRO A 13 -4.58 -11.58 -14.71
CA PRO A 13 -3.44 -12.09 -13.94
C PRO A 13 -3.35 -11.48 -12.54
N TYR A 14 -4.35 -10.67 -12.11
CA TYR A 14 -4.33 -9.92 -10.87
C TYR A 14 -5.37 -10.43 -9.88
N LEU A 15 -5.01 -10.33 -8.60
CA LEU A 15 -5.89 -10.59 -7.47
C LEU A 15 -5.88 -9.37 -6.57
N TYR A 16 -7.02 -9.10 -5.93
CA TYR A 16 -7.13 -8.07 -4.93
C TYR A 16 -7.91 -8.60 -3.72
N PRO A 17 -7.42 -8.39 -2.49
CA PRO A 17 -8.12 -8.85 -1.29
C PRO A 17 -9.46 -8.15 -1.13
N LEU A 18 -10.49 -8.91 -0.77
CA LEU A 18 -11.71 -8.32 -0.23
C LEU A 18 -11.35 -7.45 0.98
N PHE A 19 -12.01 -6.31 1.12
CA PHE A 19 -11.74 -5.27 2.15
C PHE A 19 -10.45 -4.46 1.98
N GLY A 20 -9.70 -4.65 0.89
CA GLY A 20 -8.58 -3.78 0.54
C GLY A 20 -7.20 -4.33 0.90
N LEU A 21 -6.17 -3.60 0.47
CA LEU A 21 -4.78 -3.97 0.74
C LEU A 21 -4.39 -3.88 2.22
N GLY A 22 -5.20 -3.19 3.04
CA GLY A 22 -5.01 -3.12 4.49
C GLY A 22 -5.13 -4.46 5.22
N GLU A 23 -5.80 -5.45 4.62
CA GLU A 23 -5.92 -6.80 5.19
C GLU A 23 -4.58 -7.56 5.18
N LEU A 24 -3.70 -7.27 4.23
CA LEU A 24 -2.39 -7.91 4.14
C LEU A 24 -1.52 -7.64 5.38
N PRO A 25 -1.20 -6.37 5.75
CA PRO A 25 -0.43 -6.10 6.95
C PRO A 25 -1.14 -6.57 8.22
N GLN A 26 -2.47 -6.48 8.29
CA GLN A 26 -3.24 -7.01 9.44
C GLN A 26 -3.06 -8.52 9.60
N GLY A 27 -3.12 -9.28 8.50
CA GLY A 27 -2.87 -10.72 8.49
C GLY A 27 -1.47 -11.07 8.99
N PHE A 28 -0.44 -10.35 8.56
CA PHE A 28 0.94 -10.55 9.04
C PHE A 28 1.11 -10.19 10.52
N VAL A 29 0.49 -9.10 10.99
CA VAL A 29 0.53 -8.73 12.42
C VAL A 29 -0.14 -9.82 13.26
N ARG A 30 -1.30 -10.32 12.83
CA ARG A 30 -2.00 -11.42 13.51
C ARG A 30 -1.14 -12.68 13.55
N LEU A 31 -0.53 -13.05 12.43
CA LEU A 31 0.38 -14.21 12.36
C LEU A 31 1.54 -14.04 13.34
N SER A 32 2.16 -12.85 13.37
CA SER A 32 3.27 -12.52 14.28
C SER A 32 2.86 -12.66 15.76
N ALA A 33 1.67 -12.20 16.12
CA ALA A 33 1.14 -12.31 17.48
C ALA A 33 0.91 -13.75 17.93
N VAL A 34 0.50 -14.65 17.02
CA VAL A 34 0.39 -16.10 17.32
C VAL A 34 1.74 -16.71 17.71
N TYR A 35 2.84 -16.18 17.17
CA TYR A 35 4.20 -16.59 17.54
C TYR A 35 4.77 -15.84 18.75
N GLY A 36 3.93 -15.11 19.51
CA GLY A 36 4.32 -14.46 20.75
C GLY A 36 4.95 -13.07 20.59
N ASN A 37 4.84 -12.45 19.42
CA ASN A 37 5.29 -11.07 19.23
C ASN A 37 4.21 -10.08 19.67
N SER A 38 4.64 -8.98 20.28
CA SER A 38 3.76 -7.87 20.67
C SER A 38 3.83 -6.74 19.65
N TYR A 39 2.70 -6.09 19.39
CA TYR A 39 2.60 -4.95 18.50
C TYR A 39 2.02 -3.74 19.24
N MET A 40 2.57 -2.56 18.99
CA MET A 40 2.17 -1.31 19.64
C MET A 40 1.72 -0.31 18.59
N LEU A 41 0.44 0.07 18.63
CA LEU A 41 -0.16 1.10 17.79
C LEU A 41 -0.13 2.45 18.49
N ASN A 42 -0.20 3.53 17.71
CA ASN A 42 -0.24 4.91 18.21
C ASN A 42 0.91 5.26 19.17
N ARG A 43 2.06 4.58 18.99
CA ARG A 43 3.23 4.75 19.84
C ARG A 43 4.30 5.52 19.10
N ARG A 44 4.72 6.65 19.65
CA ARG A 44 5.69 7.53 18.99
C ARG A 44 7.11 7.03 19.23
N VAL A 45 7.92 6.97 18.16
CA VAL A 45 9.37 6.76 18.28
C VAL A 45 10.04 8.12 18.51
N ASP A 46 10.77 8.24 19.61
CA ASP A 46 11.47 9.48 19.97
C ASP A 46 12.89 9.51 19.40
N GLU A 47 13.61 8.38 19.50
CA GLU A 47 15.02 8.29 19.09
C GLU A 47 15.40 6.85 18.72
N ILE A 48 16.22 6.70 17.66
CA ILE A 48 16.92 5.45 17.35
C ILE A 48 18.35 5.56 17.89
N VAL A 49 18.67 4.77 18.91
CA VAL A 49 19.97 4.78 19.59
C VAL A 49 20.97 3.99 18.76
N MET A 50 22.06 4.65 18.38
CA MET A 50 23.16 4.09 17.61
C MET A 50 24.43 4.04 18.47
N GLU A 51 25.07 2.88 18.52
CA GLU A 51 26.35 2.65 19.20
C GLU A 51 27.35 2.09 18.18
N ASP A 52 28.53 2.70 18.06
CA ASP A 52 29.58 2.31 17.09
C ASP A 52 29.07 2.17 15.64
N GLY A 53 28.13 3.03 15.26
CA GLY A 53 27.51 3.01 13.93
C GLY A 53 26.51 1.87 13.70
N ARG A 54 26.16 1.09 14.73
CA ARG A 54 25.13 0.03 14.70
C ARG A 54 23.93 0.41 15.55
N VAL A 55 22.76 -0.14 15.22
CA VAL A 55 21.57 0.05 16.06
C VAL A 55 21.72 -0.71 17.36
N ALA A 56 21.41 -0.06 18.47
CA ALA A 56 21.46 -0.64 19.81
C ALA A 56 20.07 -0.67 20.47
N ALA A 57 19.25 0.37 20.26
CA ALA A 57 17.92 0.45 20.84
C ALA A 57 17.00 1.46 20.12
N VAL A 58 15.73 1.44 20.47
CA VAL A 58 14.73 2.46 20.12
C VAL A 58 14.16 3.04 21.41
N ARG A 59 14.16 4.37 21.56
CA ARG A 59 13.50 5.08 22.66
C ARG A 59 12.11 5.54 22.22
N SER A 60 11.12 5.31 23.06
CA SER A 60 9.72 5.67 22.82
C SER A 60 8.98 5.88 24.13
N GLU A 61 8.43 7.09 24.32
CA GLU A 61 7.58 7.45 25.46
C GLU A 61 8.25 7.19 26.82
N GLY A 62 9.56 7.44 26.90
CA GLY A 62 10.37 7.21 28.10
C GLY A 62 10.88 5.78 28.29
N GLU A 63 10.44 4.82 27.47
CA GLU A 63 10.94 3.44 27.49
C GLU A 63 12.04 3.22 26.44
N VAL A 64 12.93 2.25 26.69
CA VAL A 64 14.03 1.89 25.79
C VAL A 64 13.95 0.41 25.41
N PHE A 65 13.78 0.15 24.12
CA PHE A 65 13.68 -1.18 23.53
C PHE A 65 15.00 -1.55 22.85
N ARG A 66 15.78 -2.47 23.45
CA ARG A 66 17.06 -2.92 22.89
C ARG A 66 16.84 -3.90 21.73
N CYS A 67 17.58 -3.72 20.64
CA CYS A 67 17.50 -4.59 19.48
C CYS A 67 18.86 -4.72 18.77
N LYS A 68 19.08 -5.86 18.10
CA LYS A 68 20.29 -6.09 17.28
C LYS A 68 20.11 -5.62 15.84
N GLN A 69 18.86 -5.56 15.39
CA GLN A 69 18.46 -5.20 14.04
C GLN A 69 17.17 -4.40 14.14
N LEU A 70 17.04 -3.40 13.27
CA LEU A 70 15.86 -2.54 13.17
C LEU A 70 15.41 -2.50 11.72
N ILE A 71 14.14 -2.81 11.50
CA ILE A 71 13.47 -2.68 10.21
C ILE A 71 12.47 -1.53 10.37
N CYS A 72 12.59 -0.51 9.55
CA CYS A 72 11.70 0.66 9.56
C CYS A 72 11.55 1.23 8.15
N ASP A 73 10.47 1.99 7.94
CA ASP A 73 10.29 2.71 6.68
C ASP A 73 11.09 4.03 6.68
N PRO A 74 11.31 4.64 5.49
CA PRO A 74 12.08 5.87 5.34
C PRO A 74 11.68 7.04 6.24
N SER A 75 10.44 7.11 6.72
CA SER A 75 9.96 8.20 7.56
C SER A 75 10.63 8.25 8.95
N TYR A 76 11.13 7.12 9.44
CA TYR A 76 11.83 7.05 10.74
C TYR A 76 13.32 7.41 10.65
N VAL A 77 13.91 7.41 9.46
CA VAL A 77 15.35 7.67 9.22
C VAL A 77 15.57 8.54 7.97
N PRO A 78 15.01 9.77 7.94
CA PRO A 78 15.04 10.63 6.75
C PRO A 78 16.47 10.98 6.29
N GLU A 79 17.44 10.99 7.20
CA GLU A 79 18.85 11.25 6.93
C GLU A 79 19.60 10.08 6.28
N ARG A 80 19.03 8.87 6.30
CA ARG A 80 19.64 7.64 5.74
C ARG A 80 19.06 7.22 4.40
N VAL A 81 18.18 8.04 3.82
CA VAL A 81 17.49 7.75 2.55
C VAL A 81 17.75 8.82 1.50
N LYS A 82 17.65 8.44 0.23
CA LYS A 82 17.77 9.36 -0.91
C LYS A 82 16.47 9.35 -1.70
N LYS A 83 16.07 10.54 -2.17
CA LYS A 83 14.86 10.69 -2.98
C LYS A 83 15.05 10.04 -4.35
N ALA A 84 14.29 8.99 -4.63
CA ALA A 84 14.31 8.30 -5.92
C ALA A 84 13.39 8.95 -6.97
N GLY A 85 12.30 9.60 -6.55
CA GLY A 85 11.33 10.17 -7.47
C GLY A 85 10.14 10.82 -6.77
N ARG A 86 9.11 11.14 -7.54
CA ARG A 86 7.80 11.59 -7.04
C ARG A 86 6.71 10.84 -7.79
N VAL A 87 5.65 10.49 -7.09
CA VAL A 87 4.48 9.81 -7.66
C VAL A 87 3.25 10.65 -7.35
N ILE A 88 2.38 10.82 -8.34
CA ILE A 88 1.08 11.48 -8.16
C ILE A 88 0.02 10.39 -8.03
N ARG A 89 -0.94 10.63 -7.13
CA ARG A 89 -1.99 9.70 -6.77
C ARG A 89 -3.33 10.44 -6.68
N VAL A 90 -4.35 9.89 -7.31
CA VAL A 90 -5.71 10.43 -7.46
C VAL A 90 -6.71 9.28 -7.28
N ILE A 91 -7.75 9.47 -6.45
CA ILE A 91 -8.94 8.61 -6.46
C ILE A 91 -10.04 9.50 -6.97
N CYS A 92 -10.78 8.97 -7.93
CA CYS A 92 -12.12 9.42 -8.23
C CYS A 92 -13.17 8.39 -7.73
N LEU A 93 -14.20 8.87 -7.03
CA LEU A 93 -15.38 8.09 -6.74
C LEU A 93 -16.32 8.21 -7.94
N LEU A 94 -16.73 7.06 -8.50
CA LEU A 94 -17.61 7.00 -9.65
C LEU A 94 -18.96 6.42 -9.22
N ASN A 95 -20.03 6.99 -9.75
CA ASN A 95 -21.40 6.48 -9.57
C ASN A 95 -21.85 5.60 -10.76
N HIS A 96 -20.94 5.30 -11.69
CA HIS A 96 -21.16 4.46 -12.85
C HIS A 96 -19.89 3.65 -13.17
N PRO A 97 -19.99 2.50 -13.87
CA PRO A 97 -18.82 1.77 -14.37
C PRO A 97 -17.98 2.61 -15.34
N ILE A 98 -16.69 2.29 -15.46
CA ILE A 98 -15.83 2.95 -16.45
C ILE A 98 -16.31 2.59 -17.87
N LYS A 99 -16.33 3.57 -18.78
CA LYS A 99 -16.69 3.32 -20.17
C LYS A 99 -15.68 2.37 -20.83
N ASN A 100 -16.13 1.57 -21.80
CA ASN A 100 -15.30 0.65 -22.58
C ASN A 100 -14.63 -0.47 -21.77
N THR A 101 -15.15 -0.82 -20.60
CA THR A 101 -14.68 -1.97 -19.80
C THR A 101 -15.67 -3.14 -19.78
N HIS A 102 -16.69 -3.12 -20.63
CA HIS A 102 -17.77 -4.13 -20.65
C HIS A 102 -18.45 -4.30 -19.29
N ASP A 103 -18.68 -3.18 -18.58
CA ASP A 103 -19.27 -3.14 -17.23
C ASP A 103 -18.52 -4.01 -16.22
N ALA A 104 -17.19 -4.14 -16.39
CA ALA A 104 -16.34 -4.88 -15.46
C ALA A 104 -16.38 -4.27 -14.05
N ASN A 105 -16.52 -5.13 -13.05
CA ASN A 105 -16.47 -4.75 -11.64
C ASN A 105 -15.06 -4.31 -11.20
N SER A 106 -14.01 -4.74 -11.90
CA SER A 106 -12.64 -4.31 -11.64
C SER A 106 -11.82 -4.39 -12.91
N CYS A 107 -10.84 -3.51 -13.04
CA CYS A 107 -9.95 -3.51 -14.18
C CYS A 107 -8.61 -2.84 -13.86
N GLN A 108 -7.63 -3.07 -14.73
CA GLN A 108 -6.40 -2.28 -14.76
C GLN A 108 -6.33 -1.60 -16.11
N ILE A 109 -6.11 -0.29 -16.11
CA ILE A 109 -5.88 0.51 -17.31
C ILE A 109 -4.41 0.93 -17.31
N ILE A 110 -3.71 0.58 -18.39
CA ILE A 110 -2.31 0.96 -18.58
C ILE A 110 -2.30 1.97 -19.72
N ILE A 111 -1.76 3.16 -19.46
CA ILE A 111 -1.61 4.20 -20.48
C ILE A 111 -0.11 4.36 -20.76
N PRO A 112 0.41 3.76 -21.84
CA PRO A 112 1.84 3.80 -22.13
C PRO A 112 2.31 5.22 -22.43
N GLN A 113 3.51 5.55 -21.98
CA GLN A 113 4.08 6.90 -22.12
C GLN A 113 4.18 7.39 -23.59
N THR A 114 4.35 6.47 -24.54
CA THR A 114 4.45 6.76 -25.98
C THR A 114 3.18 7.39 -26.54
N HIS A 115 2.02 7.05 -25.98
CA HIS A 115 0.72 7.61 -26.39
C HIS A 115 0.45 8.99 -25.79
N LEU A 116 1.25 9.41 -24.81
CA LEU A 116 1.07 10.68 -24.09
C LEU A 116 2.18 11.69 -24.36
N ASN A 117 3.16 11.35 -25.23
CA ASN A 117 4.36 12.15 -25.48
C ASN A 117 5.08 12.57 -24.16
N ARG A 118 5.06 11.68 -23.16
CA ARG A 118 5.70 11.91 -21.84
C ARG A 118 7.08 11.26 -21.81
N LYS A 119 8.02 11.88 -21.08
CA LYS A 119 9.42 11.44 -20.97
C LYS A 119 9.71 10.52 -19.77
N SER A 120 8.71 10.18 -18.95
CA SER A 120 8.91 9.36 -17.74
C SER A 120 7.68 8.53 -17.38
N GLY A 121 7.88 7.21 -17.22
CA GLY A 121 7.03 6.23 -16.55
C GLY A 121 5.70 5.92 -17.23
N ASP A 122 5.38 4.64 -17.41
CA ASP A 122 4.02 4.21 -17.78
C ASP A 122 3.04 4.63 -16.68
N THR A 123 1.90 5.21 -17.07
CA THR A 123 0.84 5.54 -16.12
C THR A 123 0.06 4.24 -15.83
N PHE A 124 0.03 3.83 -14.57
CA PHE A 124 -0.75 2.68 -14.11
C PHE A 124 -1.99 3.17 -13.38
N GLU A 125 -3.16 2.84 -13.92
CA GLU A 125 -4.46 2.95 -13.25
C GLU A 125 -4.90 1.54 -12.85
N MET A 126 -5.17 1.31 -11.57
CA MET A 126 -5.85 0.09 -11.10
C MET A 126 -7.21 0.50 -10.56
N GLU A 127 -8.27 -0.28 -10.76
CA GLU A 127 -9.59 0.03 -10.18
C GLU A 127 -10.27 -1.25 -9.70
N ASN A 128 -10.79 -1.20 -8.46
CA ASN A 128 -11.79 -2.12 -7.97
C ASN A 128 -13.08 -1.34 -7.73
N THR A 129 -14.20 -1.96 -8.08
CA THR A 129 -15.59 -1.48 -7.96
C THR A 129 -15.76 -0.38 -6.92
N GLY A 130 -15.89 0.86 -7.42
CA GLY A 130 -16.24 2.05 -6.64
C GLY A 130 -15.09 3.02 -6.33
N VAL A 131 -13.90 2.87 -6.93
CA VAL A 131 -12.70 3.66 -6.57
C VAL A 131 -11.70 3.67 -7.77
N LEU A 132 -11.62 4.77 -8.54
CA LEU A 132 -10.61 4.95 -9.60
C LEU A 132 -9.21 5.15 -8.98
N ILE A 133 -8.41 4.11 -8.78
CA ILE A 133 -7.10 4.20 -8.10
C ILE A 133 -5.99 4.55 -9.11
N THR A 134 -5.65 5.83 -9.24
CA THR A 134 -4.23 6.23 -9.34
C THR A 134 -3.68 6.23 -7.91
N PHE A 135 -3.26 5.07 -7.38
CA PHE A 135 -2.89 4.83 -5.96
C PHE A 135 -3.59 5.74 -4.91
N LEU A 136 -4.91 5.85 -4.91
CA LEU A 136 -5.61 6.51 -3.83
C LEU A 136 -6.46 5.39 -3.14
N HIS A 137 -6.51 5.39 -1.81
CA HIS A 137 -7.10 4.34 -0.98
C HIS A 137 -8.53 4.73 -0.53
N PHE A 138 -9.60 4.01 -0.90
CA PHE A 138 -10.94 4.22 -0.31
C PHE A 138 -11.54 2.95 0.27
N PHE A 139 -12.05 3.10 1.49
CA PHE A 139 -12.91 2.20 2.22
C PHE A 139 -14.37 2.44 1.81
N PHE A 140 -15.14 1.37 1.68
CA PHE A 140 -16.60 1.43 1.59
C PHE A 140 -17.18 1.22 3.00
N HIS A 141 -17.96 2.18 3.49
CA HIS A 141 -18.93 1.95 4.57
C HIS A 141 -20.30 2.36 4.02
N PRO A 142 -21.32 1.49 4.03
CA PRO A 142 -22.67 1.89 3.64
C PRO A 142 -23.22 2.85 4.69
N LEU A 143 -23.42 4.11 4.31
CA LEU A 143 -24.21 5.09 5.07
C LEU A 143 -25.62 5.07 4.47
N HIS A 144 -26.53 4.34 5.11
CA HIS A 144 -27.95 4.55 4.94
C HIS A 144 -28.33 5.89 5.57
N ILE A 145 -28.52 6.93 4.75
CA ILE A 145 -29.22 8.14 5.15
C ILE A 145 -30.67 7.95 4.70
N ASN A 146 -31.55 7.69 5.67
CA ASN A 146 -32.99 7.74 5.47
C ASN A 146 -33.40 9.19 5.17
N GLN A 147 -34.21 9.38 4.12
CA GLN A 147 -35.24 10.42 4.12
C GLN A 147 -36.52 9.82 4.68
#